data_AF-A0A522PP11-F1
#
_entry.id   AF-A0A522PP11-F1
#
_cell.length_a   1.000
_cell.length_b   1.000
_cell.length_c   1.000
_cell.angle_alpha   90.00
_cell.angle_beta   90.00
_cell.angle_gamma   90.00
#
_symmetry.space_group_name_H-M   'P 1'
#
loop_
_entity.id
_entity.type
_entity.pdbx_description
1 polymer ?
#
loop_
_entity_poly.entity_id
_entity_poly.type
_entity_poly.pdbx_seq_one_letter_code
_entity_poly.pdbx_strand_id
1 'polypeptide(L)'
;MGRWRGRDRRGGPRRGHEGGPPSQPSRSATIASVPLLRPFRALRYDAASVGDLSAVISPPYDVIDPDLQARLLARHPRNSVRLDLPEGRPGDEPGARYRRAAADFVAWRSDSTLRKDPGPAVYVYEQRYRAADASMAEPERVHRGVFTRLRLEDLGPGGG
;
A
#
# COMPACT_ATOMS: atom_id res chain seq x y z
N MET A 1 -32.93 -22.13 -87.76
CA MET A 1 -31.90 -21.05 -87.66
C MET A 1 -31.13 -21.22 -86.36
N GLY A 2 -29.79 -21.05 -86.39
CA GLY A 2 -28.97 -20.94 -85.17
C GLY A 2 -27.70 -21.81 -85.20
N ARG A 3 -26.59 -21.22 -85.62
CA ARG A 3 -25.29 -21.83 -85.96
C ARG A 3 -24.35 -21.90 -84.73
N TRP A 4 -23.57 -22.99 -84.63
CA TRP A 4 -22.47 -23.19 -83.67
C TRP A 4 -21.09 -22.82 -84.27
N ARG A 5 -20.16 -22.33 -83.41
CA ARG A 5 -18.66 -22.36 -83.38
C ARG A 5 -18.23 -21.23 -82.41
N GLY A 6 -17.32 -21.32 -81.44
CA GLY A 6 -16.28 -22.27 -81.04
C GLY A 6 -14.95 -21.51 -80.85
N ARG A 7 -14.37 -21.51 -79.63
CA ARG A 7 -12.92 -21.39 -79.29
C ARG A 7 -12.75 -21.58 -77.76
N ASP A 8 -12.00 -22.59 -77.29
CA ASP A 8 -10.53 -22.72 -77.09
C ASP A 8 -10.14 -22.31 -75.65
N ARG A 9 -9.95 -23.25 -74.71
CA ARG A 9 -8.76 -24.07 -74.35
C ARG A 9 -7.84 -23.43 -73.29
N ARG A 10 -7.74 -24.20 -72.19
CA ARG A 10 -6.55 -24.56 -71.37
C ARG A 10 -6.01 -23.57 -70.34
N GLY A 11 -5.96 -24.05 -69.08
CA GLY A 11 -4.95 -23.70 -68.08
C GLY A 11 -5.45 -23.76 -66.63
N GLY A 12 -5.20 -24.86 -65.91
CA GLY A 12 -5.46 -24.95 -64.46
C GLY A 12 -4.84 -26.19 -63.82
N PRO A 13 -3.85 -26.07 -62.92
CA PRO A 13 -3.09 -27.21 -62.39
C PRO A 13 -3.54 -27.70 -61.00
N ARG A 14 -3.32 -29.01 -60.82
CA ARG A 14 -2.82 -29.73 -59.63
C ARG A 14 -3.64 -29.73 -58.32
N ARG A 15 -4.15 -30.95 -58.06
CA ARG A 15 -4.47 -31.65 -56.79
C ARG A 15 -4.13 -30.89 -55.50
N GLY A 16 -5.16 -30.68 -54.69
CA GLY A 16 -5.07 -30.14 -53.32
C GLY A 16 -4.35 -31.09 -52.37
N HIS A 17 -3.46 -30.50 -51.57
CA HIS A 17 -2.89 -31.11 -50.38
C HIS A 17 -3.78 -30.68 -49.21
N GLU A 18 -4.42 -31.64 -48.54
CA GLU A 18 -5.19 -31.40 -47.32
C GLU A 18 -4.26 -30.87 -46.23
N GLY A 19 -4.52 -29.66 -45.76
CA GLY A 19 -3.93 -29.11 -44.54
C GLY A 19 -4.93 -29.27 -43.40
N GLY A 20 -4.60 -30.08 -42.40
CA GLY A 20 -5.36 -30.15 -41.15
C GLY A 20 -5.39 -28.80 -40.43
N PRO A 21 -6.38 -28.54 -39.57
CA PRO A 21 -6.53 -27.24 -38.91
C PRO A 21 -5.29 -26.92 -38.08
N PRO A 22 -4.84 -25.65 -38.04
CA PRO A 22 -3.68 -25.27 -37.24
C PRO A 22 -3.96 -25.54 -35.76
N SER A 23 -3.05 -26.26 -35.11
CA SER A 23 -3.04 -26.42 -33.66
C SER A 23 -2.94 -25.05 -32.99
N GLN A 24 -3.89 -24.75 -32.12
CA GLN A 24 -3.83 -23.53 -31.32
C GLN A 24 -2.65 -23.63 -30.35
N PRO A 25 -1.78 -22.61 -30.24
CA PRO A 25 -0.76 -22.60 -29.21
C PRO A 25 -1.44 -22.54 -27.83
N SER A 26 -1.15 -23.52 -26.98
CA SER A 26 -1.56 -23.51 -25.58
C SER A 26 -0.87 -22.34 -24.87
N ARG A 27 -1.58 -21.22 -24.73
CA ARG A 27 -1.13 -20.14 -23.86
C ARG A 27 -1.44 -20.50 -22.41
N SER A 28 -0.66 -21.42 -21.83
CA SER A 28 -0.44 -21.39 -20.39
C SER A 28 0.55 -20.28 -20.11
N ALA A 29 0.06 -19.05 -20.09
CA ALA A 29 0.74 -17.97 -19.41
C ALA A 29 0.13 -17.94 -18.00
N THR A 30 0.86 -18.51 -17.03
CA THR A 30 0.58 -18.23 -15.62
C THR A 30 0.76 -16.73 -15.44
N ILE A 31 -0.35 -15.99 -15.41
CA ILE A 31 -0.32 -14.59 -14.97
C ILE A 31 0.16 -14.67 -13.53
N ALA A 32 1.39 -14.20 -13.28
CA ALA A 32 1.87 -13.98 -11.92
C ALA A 32 0.76 -13.20 -11.18
N SER A 33 0.26 -13.77 -10.07
CA SER A 33 -0.96 -13.26 -9.46
C SER A 33 -0.82 -11.75 -9.21
N VAL A 34 -1.74 -10.97 -9.76
CA VAL A 34 -1.73 -9.52 -9.54
C VAL A 34 -2.10 -9.30 -8.07
N PRO A 35 -1.30 -8.57 -7.28
CA PRO A 35 -1.59 -8.34 -5.88
C PRO A 35 -2.97 -7.70 -5.72
N LEU A 36 -3.83 -8.35 -4.94
CA LEU A 36 -5.20 -7.89 -4.72
C LEU A 36 -5.21 -6.79 -3.66
N LEU A 37 -5.47 -5.55 -4.09
CA LEU A 37 -5.56 -4.37 -3.24
C LEU A 37 -7.01 -3.99 -2.96
N ARG A 38 -7.33 -3.56 -1.73
CA ARG A 38 -8.66 -3.05 -1.38
C ARG A 38 -8.56 -1.74 -0.58
N PRO A 39 -9.38 -0.73 -0.90
CA PRO A 39 -9.44 0.48 -0.11
C PRO A 39 -9.96 0.18 1.31
N PHE A 40 -9.62 1.06 2.26
CA PHE A 40 -10.07 0.95 3.65
C PHE A 40 -10.36 2.33 4.23
N ARG A 41 -10.99 2.34 5.40
CA ARG A 41 -11.28 3.57 6.14
C ARG A 41 -10.19 3.77 7.19
N ALA A 42 -9.23 4.65 6.93
CA ALA A 42 -8.19 4.99 7.89
C ALA A 42 -8.77 5.72 9.10
N LEU A 43 -8.08 5.57 10.22
CA LEU A 43 -8.22 6.41 11.40
C LEU A 43 -7.03 7.35 11.41
N ARG A 44 -7.27 8.67 11.34
CA ARG A 44 -6.22 9.68 11.22
C ARG A 44 -6.48 10.86 12.14
N TYR A 45 -5.45 11.63 12.45
CA TYR A 45 -5.64 12.90 13.12
C TYR A 45 -6.54 13.83 12.31
N ASP A 46 -7.43 14.51 13.01
CA ASP A 46 -8.16 15.64 12.45
C ASP A 46 -7.32 16.90 12.58
N ALA A 47 -6.82 17.41 11.45
CA ALA A 47 -5.95 18.59 11.44
C ALA A 47 -6.64 19.84 12.00
N ALA A 48 -7.97 19.94 11.91
CA ALA A 48 -8.72 21.04 12.53
C ALA A 48 -8.73 20.93 14.06
N SER A 49 -8.75 19.71 14.61
CA SER A 49 -8.68 19.46 16.05
C SER A 49 -7.28 19.63 16.65
N VAL A 50 -6.21 19.24 15.93
CA VAL A 50 -4.84 19.24 16.48
C VAL A 50 -3.94 20.37 15.97
N GLY A 51 -4.38 21.10 14.94
CA GLY A 51 -3.57 22.13 14.29
C GLY A 51 -2.40 21.50 13.53
N ASP A 52 -1.18 21.66 14.06
CA ASP A 52 0.04 21.18 13.42
C ASP A 52 0.23 19.67 13.62
N LEU A 53 0.14 18.91 12.53
CA LEU A 53 0.38 17.46 12.55
C LEU A 53 1.79 17.10 13.01
N SER A 54 2.79 17.97 12.80
CA SER A 54 4.18 17.72 13.21
C SER A 54 4.33 17.68 14.74
N ALA A 55 3.42 18.34 15.47
CA ALA A 55 3.41 18.36 16.92
C ALA A 55 2.86 17.06 17.53
N VAL A 56 2.06 16.29 16.78
CA VAL A 56 1.32 15.12 17.28
C VAL A 56 1.82 13.77 16.79
N ILE A 57 2.84 13.75 15.94
CA ILE A 57 3.50 12.52 15.48
C ILE A 57 4.82 12.28 16.24
N SER A 58 5.27 11.03 16.20
CA SER A 58 6.53 10.56 16.80
C SER A 58 7.26 9.65 15.81
N PRO A 59 8.59 9.49 15.94
CA PRO A 59 9.28 8.39 15.27
C PRO A 59 8.82 7.03 15.85
N PRO A 60 9.19 5.91 15.21
CA PRO A 60 8.94 4.57 15.75
C PRO A 60 9.50 4.37 17.17
N TYR A 61 8.82 3.58 18.00
CA TYR A 61 9.16 3.36 19.41
C TYR A 61 10.58 2.80 19.66
N ASP A 62 11.15 2.06 18.71
CA ASP A 62 12.46 1.41 18.84
C ASP A 62 13.65 2.40 18.79
N VAL A 63 13.42 3.61 18.28
CA VAL A 63 14.43 4.68 18.23
C VAL A 63 14.18 5.80 19.25
N ILE A 64 13.22 5.63 20.16
CA ILE A 64 12.87 6.61 21.18
C ILE A 64 13.54 6.27 22.50
N ASP A 65 14.53 7.08 22.90
CA ASP A 65 15.10 7.06 24.25
C ASP A 65 14.21 7.80 25.28
N PRO A 66 14.47 7.66 26.60
CA PRO A 66 13.65 8.29 27.63
C PRO A 66 13.59 9.83 27.54
N ASP A 67 14.67 10.49 27.15
CA ASP A 67 14.73 11.95 27.04
C ASP A 67 13.88 12.45 25.87
N LEU A 68 13.96 11.76 24.72
CA LEU A 68 13.12 12.02 23.56
C LEU A 68 11.65 11.71 23.86
N GLN A 69 11.36 10.63 24.59
CA GLN A 69 10.00 10.32 25.04
C GLN A 69 9.42 11.47 25.87
N ALA A 70 10.15 11.95 26.88
CA ALA A 70 9.72 13.07 27.72
C ALA A 70 9.46 14.34 26.90
N ARG A 71 10.34 14.65 25.94
CA ARG A 71 10.17 15.80 25.03
C ARG A 71 8.94 15.65 24.13
N LEU A 72 8.67 14.45 23.61
CA LEU A 72 7.48 14.17 22.78
C LEU A 72 6.19 14.26 23.60
N LEU A 73 6.19 13.74 24.83
CA LEU A 73 5.07 13.82 25.76
C LEU A 73 4.74 15.27 26.13
N ALA A 74 5.76 16.11 26.29
CA ALA A 74 5.63 17.54 26.58
C ALA A 74 5.25 18.37 25.34
N ARG A 75 5.59 17.91 24.12
CA ARG A 75 5.34 18.64 22.87
C ARG A 75 3.85 18.88 22.63
N HIS A 76 3.03 17.85 22.81
CA HIS A 76 1.59 17.97 22.61
C HIS A 76 0.81 16.93 23.44
N PRO A 77 -0.34 17.29 24.07
CA PRO A 77 -1.15 16.36 24.86
C PRO A 77 -1.71 15.18 24.04
N ARG A 78 -1.82 15.35 22.72
CA ARG A 78 -2.25 14.31 21.76
C ARG A 78 -1.10 13.71 20.93
N ASN A 79 0.15 13.75 21.40
CA ASN A 79 1.26 13.15 20.65
C ASN A 79 1.16 11.62 20.62
N SER A 80 1.33 11.01 19.44
CA SER A 80 1.18 9.57 19.20
C SER A 80 2.07 8.69 20.07
N VAL A 81 3.16 9.22 20.62
CA VAL A 81 4.02 8.51 21.57
C VAL A 81 3.22 7.97 22.77
N ARG A 82 2.12 8.64 23.16
CA ARG A 82 1.22 8.18 24.24
C ARG A 82 0.54 6.85 23.95
N LEU A 83 0.41 6.50 22.66
CA LEU A 83 -0.18 5.26 22.20
C LEU A 83 0.90 4.23 21.82
N ASP A 84 1.95 4.67 21.13
CA ASP A 84 2.99 3.79 20.57
C ASP A 84 4.02 3.36 21.63
N LEU A 85 4.41 4.29 22.53
CA LEU A 85 5.33 4.04 23.64
C LEU A 85 4.78 4.69 24.93
N PRO A 86 3.72 4.12 25.53
CA PRO A 86 3.06 4.73 26.68
C PRO A 86 3.99 4.76 27.91
N GLU A 87 4.06 5.92 28.54
CA GLU A 87 4.86 6.18 29.73
C GLU A 87 4.47 5.27 30.90
N GLY A 88 5.46 4.62 31.51
CA GLY A 88 5.33 3.94 32.80
C GLY A 88 5.49 4.94 33.95
N ARG A 89 4.70 4.80 35.00
CA ARG A 89 4.73 5.67 36.18
C ARG A 89 5.18 4.88 37.41
N PRO A 90 5.86 5.51 38.38
CA PRO A 90 6.19 4.87 39.65
C PRO A 90 4.94 4.32 40.33
N GLY A 91 4.99 3.06 40.78
CA GLY A 91 3.84 2.39 41.40
C GLY A 91 2.80 1.84 40.42
N ASP A 92 3.05 1.87 39.11
CA ASP A 92 2.18 1.21 38.14
C ASP A 92 2.16 -0.30 38.34
N GLU A 93 0.95 -0.84 38.49
CA GLU A 93 0.70 -2.27 38.33
C GLU A 93 1.01 -2.74 36.90
N PRO A 94 1.33 -4.03 36.72
CA PRO A 94 1.53 -4.60 35.39
C PRO A 94 0.41 -4.23 34.41
N GLY A 95 0.83 -3.70 33.25
CA GLY A 95 -0.07 -3.28 32.17
C GLY A 95 -0.82 -1.96 32.37
N ALA A 96 -0.63 -1.23 33.48
CA ALA A 96 -1.31 0.05 33.72
C ALA A 96 -1.07 1.07 32.60
N ARG A 97 0.16 1.15 32.06
CA ARG A 97 0.50 2.01 30.92
C ARG A 97 -0.33 1.72 29.67
N TYR A 98 -0.59 0.44 29.37
CA TYR A 98 -1.37 0.05 28.20
C TYR A 98 -2.87 0.31 28.41
N ARG A 99 -3.37 0.15 29.64
CA ARG A 99 -4.75 0.56 29.97
C ARG A 99 -4.96 2.06 29.80
N ARG A 100 -3.98 2.88 30.18
CA ARG A 100 -4.00 4.33 29.91
C ARG A 100 -3.97 4.63 28.41
N ALA A 101 -3.07 4.01 27.65
CA ALA A 101 -3.02 4.18 26.19
C ALA A 101 -4.35 3.80 25.52
N ALA A 102 -4.99 2.72 25.96
CA ALA A 102 -6.30 2.32 25.46
C ALA A 102 -7.39 3.35 25.80
N ALA A 103 -7.38 3.89 27.02
CA ALA A 103 -8.30 4.96 27.42
C ALA A 103 -8.08 6.25 26.60
N ASP A 104 -6.83 6.64 26.40
CA ASP A 104 -6.45 7.77 25.54
C ASP A 104 -6.94 7.55 24.11
N PHE A 105 -6.71 6.37 23.53
CA PHE A 105 -7.16 6.03 22.18
C PHE A 105 -8.69 6.11 22.03
N VAL A 106 -9.44 5.62 23.02
CA VAL A 106 -10.91 5.73 23.04
C VAL A 106 -11.33 7.19 23.12
N ALA A 107 -10.74 7.96 24.04
CA ALA A 107 -11.04 9.37 24.21
C ALA A 107 -10.77 10.17 22.92
N TRP A 108 -9.64 9.94 22.27
CA TRP A 108 -9.24 10.64 21.05
C TRP A 108 -10.17 10.34 19.87
N ARG A 109 -10.77 9.15 19.85
CA ARG A 109 -11.80 8.81 18.86
C ARG A 109 -13.14 9.49 19.17
N SER A 110 -13.49 9.61 20.44
CA SER A 110 -14.74 10.23 20.89
C SER A 110 -14.73 11.75 20.76
N ASP A 111 -13.60 12.40 21.02
CA ASP A 111 -13.46 13.86 20.93
C ASP A 111 -13.05 14.35 19.53
N SER A 112 -13.01 13.46 18.54
CA SER A 112 -12.60 13.74 17.16
C SER A 112 -11.14 14.14 16.95
N THR A 113 -10.25 14.00 17.93
CA THR A 113 -8.80 14.07 17.71
C THR A 113 -8.38 13.07 16.63
N LEU A 114 -8.91 11.85 16.69
CA LEU A 114 -8.76 10.80 15.69
C LEU A 114 -10.11 10.53 15.01
N ARG A 115 -10.19 10.77 13.69
CA ARG A 115 -11.41 10.56 12.90
C ARG A 115 -11.23 9.42 11.92
N LYS A 116 -12.24 8.55 11.85
CA LYS A 116 -12.32 7.52 10.83
C LYS A 116 -12.91 8.13 9.57
N ASP A 117 -12.27 7.94 8.43
CA ASP A 117 -12.77 8.51 7.18
C ASP A 117 -14.19 8.01 6.85
N PRO A 118 -15.02 8.84 6.19
CA PRO A 118 -16.42 8.52 5.93
C PRO A 118 -16.59 7.37 4.93
N GLY A 119 -15.66 7.22 3.99
CA GLY A 119 -15.67 6.17 2.97
C GLY A 119 -14.30 5.48 2.82
N PRO A 120 -14.25 4.28 2.24
CA PRO A 120 -13.00 3.59 1.97
C PRO A 120 -12.19 4.33 0.91
N ALA A 121 -10.87 4.46 1.12
CA ALA A 121 -9.95 5.11 0.21
C ALA A 121 -8.61 4.35 0.09
N VAL A 122 -7.82 4.73 -0.91
CA VAL A 122 -6.38 4.44 -1.01
C VAL A 122 -5.65 5.71 -0.63
N TYR A 123 -4.66 5.61 0.25
CA TYR A 123 -3.97 6.78 0.81
C TYR A 123 -2.60 6.91 0.19
N VAL A 124 -2.33 8.03 -0.49
CA VAL A 124 -1.03 8.31 -1.08
C VAL A 124 -0.05 8.76 0.01
N TYR A 125 1.16 8.21 -0.04
CA TYR A 125 2.28 8.57 0.81
C TYR A 125 3.42 9.11 -0.05
N GLU A 126 4.00 10.23 0.35
CA GLU A 126 5.23 10.75 -0.22
C GLU A 126 6.18 11.15 0.92
N GLN A 127 7.42 10.69 0.85
CA GLN A 127 8.49 11.06 1.75
C GLN A 127 9.64 11.63 0.95
N ARG A 128 10.16 12.78 1.37
CA ARG A 128 11.41 13.35 0.85
C ARG A 128 12.49 13.20 1.92
N TYR A 129 13.66 12.71 1.52
CA TYR A 129 14.78 12.50 2.43
C TYR A 129 16.10 12.72 1.71
N ARG A 130 17.17 12.96 2.48
CA ARG A 130 18.53 13.00 1.95
C ARG A 130 19.18 11.64 2.16
N ALA A 131 19.76 11.10 1.09
CA ALA A 131 20.58 9.90 1.16
C ALA A 131 21.80 10.16 2.05
N ALA A 132 22.18 9.18 2.86
CA ALA A 132 23.33 9.28 3.76
C ALA A 132 24.67 9.35 3.00
N ASP A 133 24.70 8.88 1.75
CA ASP A 133 25.87 8.92 0.90
C ASP A 133 26.05 10.31 0.26
N ALA A 134 27.02 11.05 0.79
CA ALA A 134 27.39 12.38 0.32
C ALA A 134 28.09 12.39 -1.04
N SER A 135 28.49 11.22 -1.58
CA SER A 135 29.12 11.12 -2.90
C SER A 135 28.11 11.10 -4.06
N MET A 136 26.82 10.99 -3.75
CA MET A 136 25.76 10.99 -4.75
C MET A 136 25.50 12.40 -5.30
N ALA A 137 25.54 12.54 -6.63
CA ALA A 137 25.31 13.81 -7.34
C ALA A 137 23.94 14.44 -7.01
N GLU A 138 22.94 13.60 -6.72
CA GLU A 138 21.63 14.01 -6.23
C GLU A 138 21.43 13.42 -4.84
N PRO A 139 21.62 14.19 -3.75
CA PRO A 139 21.45 13.67 -2.40
C PRO A 139 19.98 13.58 -1.99
N GLU A 140 19.09 14.34 -2.61
CA GLU A 140 17.65 14.28 -2.31
C GLU A 140 16.95 13.13 -3.05
N ARG A 141 16.07 12.44 -2.33
CA ARG A 141 15.28 11.31 -2.82
C ARG A 141 13.83 11.50 -2.44
N VAL A 142 12.93 11.04 -3.32
CA VAL A 142 11.49 11.00 -3.09
C VAL A 142 11.04 9.56 -3.13
N HIS A 143 10.43 9.08 -2.04
CA HIS A 143 9.78 7.78 -1.97
C HIS A 143 8.28 7.99 -2.00
N ARG A 144 7.60 7.31 -2.93
CA ARG A 144 6.14 7.32 -3.06
C ARG A 144 5.59 5.92 -2.83
N GLY A 145 4.47 5.87 -2.13
CA GLY A 145 3.77 4.63 -1.87
C GLY A 145 2.29 4.88 -1.65
N VAL A 146 1.57 3.81 -1.34
CA VAL A 146 0.18 3.88 -0.93
C VAL A 146 -0.07 3.00 0.29
N PHE A 147 -0.90 3.48 1.22
CA PHE A 147 -1.51 2.62 2.23
C PHE A 147 -2.82 2.07 1.68
N THR A 148 -2.92 0.75 1.64
CA THR A 148 -4.08 -0.01 1.16
C THR A 148 -4.08 -1.38 1.83
N ARG A 149 -5.19 -2.11 1.76
CA ARG A 149 -5.21 -3.51 2.22
C ARG A 149 -4.67 -4.40 1.11
N LEU A 150 -3.59 -5.11 1.39
CA LEU A 150 -3.04 -6.14 0.52
C LEU A 150 -3.57 -7.51 0.94
N ARG A 151 -4.07 -8.31 0.01
CA ARG A 151 -4.33 -9.73 0.27
C ARG A 151 -3.00 -10.44 0.48
N LEU A 152 -2.87 -11.14 1.61
CA LEU A 152 -1.77 -12.06 1.82
C LEU A 152 -2.04 -13.36 1.06
N GLU A 153 -1.02 -13.86 0.38
CA GLU A 153 -0.99 -15.22 -0.16
C GLU A 153 -0.58 -16.19 0.95
N ASP A 154 -0.89 -17.48 0.79
CA ASP A 154 -0.41 -18.50 1.72
C ASP A 154 1.13 -18.52 1.74
N LEU A 155 1.70 -18.82 2.91
CA LEU A 155 3.15 -18.94 3.07
C LEU A 155 3.65 -20.13 2.25
N GLY A 156 4.12 -19.87 1.04
CA GLY A 156 4.74 -20.86 0.18
C GLY A 156 6.16 -21.23 0.65
N PRO A 157 6.74 -22.33 0.13
CA PRO A 157 8.09 -22.79 0.48
C PRO A 157 9.24 -21.83 0.09
N GLY A 158 8.94 -20.61 -0.40
CA GLY A 158 9.90 -19.54 -0.69
C GLY A 158 9.61 -18.21 0.03
N GLY A 159 8.68 -18.18 0.98
CA GLY A 159 8.48 -17.00 1.83
C GLY A 159 9.51 -16.98 2.95
N GLY A 160 10.46 -16.04 2.89
CA GLY A 160 11.41 -15.73 3.97
C GLY A 160 10.80 -14.84 5.05
#